data_AF-A0A662G1U7-F1
#
_entry.id   AF-A0A662G1U7-F1
#
_cell.length_a   1.000
_cell.length_b   1.000
_cell.length_c   1.000
_cell.angle_alpha   90.00
_cell.angle_beta   90.00
_cell.angle_gamma   90.00
#
_symmetry.space_group_name_H-M   'P 1'
#
loop_
_entity.id
_entity.type
_entity.pdbx_description
1 polymer ?
#
loop_
_entity_poly.entity_id
_entity_poly.type
_entity_poly.pdbx_seq_one_letter_code
_entity_poly.pdbx_strand_id
1 'polypeptide(L)'
;MPRNRIASMFLKSVEEGDTGLYLVIYDFEGIRGSIPTRFYWNLDYILSRHKGRRVQKSVIECNSFKVAKAIAKLAEHYGATVRVYKVVNLSYANAHDYLDQS
;
A
#
# COMPACT_ATOMS: atom_id res chain seq x y z
N MET A 1 6.12 16.00 -24.70
CA MET A 1 5.36 16.36 -23.49
C MET A 1 5.20 15.11 -22.62
N PRO A 2 5.59 15.09 -21.34
CA PRO A 2 5.49 13.87 -20.54
C PRO A 2 4.02 13.65 -20.21
N ARG A 3 3.42 12.65 -20.86
CA ARG A 3 2.04 12.22 -20.68
C ARG A 3 1.76 11.98 -19.20
N ASN A 4 0.89 12.80 -18.60
CA ASN A 4 0.48 12.71 -17.20
C ASN A 4 0.10 11.26 -16.87
N ARG A 5 0.98 10.56 -16.13
CA ARG A 5 0.78 9.15 -15.79
C ARG A 5 -0.39 9.03 -14.83
N ILE A 6 -1.24 8.03 -15.02
CA ILE A 6 -2.39 7.73 -14.15
C ILE A 6 -2.01 7.77 -12.66
N ALA A 7 -0.84 7.22 -12.30
CA ALA A 7 -0.28 7.27 -10.95
C ALA A 7 -0.14 8.71 -10.39
N SER A 8 0.28 9.67 -11.22
CA SER A 8 0.43 11.07 -10.81
C SER A 8 -0.91 11.76 -10.55
N MET A 9 -1.98 11.33 -11.22
CA MET A 9 -3.33 11.82 -10.97
C MET A 9 -3.86 11.31 -9.62
N PHE A 10 -3.59 10.04 -9.28
CA PHE A 10 -3.98 9.49 -7.99
C PHE A 10 -3.23 10.14 -6.83
N LEU A 11 -1.94 10.43 -6.97
CA LEU A 11 -1.18 11.14 -5.92
C LEU A 11 -1.64 12.60 -5.73
N LYS A 12 -2.04 13.29 -6.81
CA LYS A 12 -2.57 14.67 -6.73
C LYS A 12 -3.96 14.76 -6.14
N SER A 13 -4.79 13.72 -6.31
CA SER A 13 -6.17 13.68 -5.81
C SER A 13 -6.30 13.22 -4.35
N VAL A 14 -5.19 13.15 -3.61
CA VAL A 14 -5.18 12.72 -2.21
C VAL A 14 -4.64 13.85 -1.35
N GLU A 15 -5.51 14.35 -0.48
CA GLU A 15 -5.18 15.30 0.58
C GLU A 15 -4.05 14.77 1.47
N GLU A 16 -3.32 15.67 2.13
CA GLU A 16 -2.29 15.27 3.08
C GLU A 16 -2.92 14.43 4.20
N GLY A 17 -2.52 13.16 4.27
CA GLY A 17 -3.02 12.21 5.24
C GLY A 17 -2.01 11.98 6.36
N ASP A 18 -2.48 11.33 7.42
CA ASP A 18 -1.68 10.92 8.58
C ASP A 18 -0.41 10.15 8.17
N THR A 19 0.68 10.42 8.90
CA THR A 19 1.97 9.74 8.75
C THR A 19 2.02 8.54 9.68
N GLY A 20 2.45 7.39 9.17
CA GLY A 20 2.45 6.15 9.94
C GLY A 20 2.68 4.95 9.03
N LEU A 21 2.84 3.77 9.60
CA LEU A 21 3.04 2.57 8.80
C LEU A 21 1.69 2.02 8.32
N TYR A 22 1.58 1.72 7.04
CA TYR A 22 0.37 1.17 6.42
C TYR A 22 0.71 -0.03 5.54
N LEU A 23 -0.21 -0.99 5.48
CA LEU A 23 -0.18 -2.11 4.54
C LEU A 23 -1.33 -1.96 3.54
N VAL A 24 -1.02 -2.10 2.26
CA VAL A 24 -1.97 -2.20 1.16
C VAL A 24 -1.89 -3.61 0.61
N ILE A 25 -2.97 -4.36 0.75
CA ILE A 25 -3.11 -5.73 0.25
C ILE A 25 -4.08 -5.67 -0.93
N TYR A 26 -3.68 -6.20 -2.08
CA TYR A 26 -4.53 -6.23 -3.26
C TYR A 26 -4.66 -7.65 -3.82
N ASP A 27 -5.83 -8.00 -4.32
CA ASP A 27 -6.04 -9.26 -5.03
C ASP A 27 -6.78 -9.02 -6.34
N PHE A 28 -6.30 -9.66 -7.39
CA PHE A 28 -6.90 -9.59 -8.73
C PHE A 28 -7.75 -10.84 -8.95
N GLU A 29 -8.84 -10.94 -8.21
CA GLU A 29 -9.76 -12.08 -8.28
C GLU A 29 -10.34 -12.22 -9.70
N GLY A 30 -10.41 -13.46 -10.20
CA GLY A 30 -11.13 -13.76 -11.44
C GLY A 30 -10.50 -13.26 -12.74
N ILE A 31 -9.31 -12.65 -12.71
CA ILE A 31 -8.60 -12.30 -13.95
C ILE A 31 -8.13 -13.58 -14.63
N ARG A 32 -8.75 -13.92 -15.77
CA ARG A 32 -8.25 -14.93 -16.71
C ARG A 32 -7.02 -14.37 -17.42
N GLY A 33 -5.88 -14.32 -16.73
CA GLY A 33 -4.62 -13.80 -17.26
C GLY A 33 -3.66 -13.29 -16.19
N SER A 34 -2.48 -12.84 -16.61
CA SER A 34 -1.52 -12.19 -15.72
C SER A 34 -1.95 -10.76 -15.37
N ILE A 35 -1.66 -10.31 -14.15
CA ILE A 35 -1.80 -8.91 -13.74
C ILE A 35 -1.11 -8.01 -14.78
N PRO A 36 -1.77 -6.94 -15.29
CA PRO A 36 -1.21 -6.13 -16.37
C PRO A 36 0.16 -5.55 -16.02
N THR A 37 1.17 -5.68 -16.90
CA THR A 37 2.52 -5.14 -16.67
C THR A 37 2.50 -3.62 -16.38
N ARG A 38 1.55 -2.89 -16.97
CA ARG A 38 1.35 -1.46 -16.71
C ARG A 38 0.98 -1.14 -15.26
N PHE A 39 0.28 -2.04 -14.56
CA PHE A 39 0.02 -1.89 -13.13
C PHE A 39 1.34 -1.85 -12.36
N TYR A 40 2.23 -2.82 -12.59
CA TYR A 40 3.52 -2.87 -11.92
C TYR A 40 4.39 -1.66 -12.24
N TRP A 41 4.45 -1.22 -13.50
CA TRP A 41 5.21 0.00 -13.84
C TRP A 41 4.70 1.26 -13.14
N ASN A 42 3.37 1.39 -12.98
CA ASN A 42 2.79 2.51 -12.25
C ASN A 42 3.00 2.38 -10.74
N LEU A 43 2.92 1.18 -10.19
CA LEU A 43 3.19 0.90 -8.79
C LEU A 43 4.65 1.24 -8.45
N ASP A 44 5.60 0.76 -9.25
CA ASP A 44 7.03 1.03 -9.05
C ASP A 44 7.35 2.54 -9.22
N TYR A 45 6.60 3.24 -10.08
CA TYR A 45 6.68 4.70 -10.18
C TYR A 45 6.28 5.42 -8.89
N ILE A 46 5.22 4.95 -8.21
CA ILE A 46 4.79 5.48 -6.90
C ILE A 46 5.86 5.13 -5.83
N LEU A 47 6.28 3.87 -5.76
CA LEU A 47 7.23 3.40 -4.76
C LEU A 47 8.62 4.04 -4.88
N SER A 48 9.08 4.37 -6.08
CA SER A 48 10.36 5.08 -6.27
C SER A 48 10.36 6.54 -5.83
N ARG A 49 9.18 7.15 -5.59
CA ARG A 49 9.03 8.57 -5.21
C ARG A 49 8.59 8.76 -3.77
N HIS A 50 8.23 7.68 -3.11
CA HIS A 50 7.67 7.70 -1.77
C HIS A 50 8.31 6.58 -0.95
N LYS A 51 8.32 6.72 0.38
CA LYS A 51 8.82 5.66 1.27
C LYS A 51 7.81 4.52 1.32
N GLY A 52 7.90 3.61 0.36
CA GLY A 52 7.12 2.38 0.31
C GLY A 52 7.92 1.24 -0.32
N ARG A 53 7.57 0.01 0.04
CA ARG A 53 8.22 -1.20 -0.45
C ARG A 53 7.21 -2.33 -0.64
N ARG A 54 7.53 -3.24 -1.55
CA ARG A 54 6.80 -4.51 -1.69
C ARG A 54 7.35 -5.49 -0.66
N VAL A 55 6.52 -5.91 0.29
CA VAL A 55 6.93 -6.87 1.34
C VAL A 55 6.70 -8.30 0.86
N GLN A 56 5.63 -8.53 0.11
CA GLN A 56 5.31 -9.80 -0.55
C GLN A 56 4.64 -9.50 -1.91
N LYS A 57 4.51 -10.51 -2.77
CA LYS A 57 3.56 -10.44 -3.89
C LYS A 57 2.19 -10.03 -3.34
N SER A 58 1.56 -9.03 -3.96
CA SER A 58 0.27 -8.50 -3.54
C SER A 58 0.20 -7.72 -2.21
N VAL A 59 1.35 -7.46 -1.56
CA VAL A 59 1.40 -6.73 -0.29
C VAL A 59 2.43 -5.60 -0.35
N ILE A 60 1.96 -4.38 -0.12
CA ILE A 60 2.77 -3.16 -0.15
C ILE A 60 2.76 -2.50 1.22
N GLU A 61 3.93 -2.16 1.73
CA GLU A 61 4.10 -1.37 2.94
C GLU A 61 4.46 0.07 2.54
N CYS A 62 3.85 1.07 3.19
CA CYS A 62 4.17 2.47 2.97
C CYS A 62 3.98 3.31 4.23
N ASN A 63 4.64 4.47 4.28
CA ASN A 63 4.74 5.28 5.50
C ASN A 63 3.75 6.45 5.61
N SER A 64 2.72 6.49 4.76
CA SER A 64 1.69 7.52 4.83
C SER A 64 0.37 6.99 4.29
N PHE A 65 -0.73 7.46 4.88
CA PHE A 65 -2.05 7.11 4.40
C PHE A 65 -2.29 7.59 2.97
N LYS A 66 -1.69 8.73 2.60
CA LYS A 66 -1.75 9.29 1.25
C LYS A 66 -1.21 8.31 0.20
N VAL A 67 -0.03 7.76 0.46
CA VAL A 67 0.60 6.78 -0.45
C VAL A 67 -0.23 5.48 -0.47
N ALA A 68 -0.71 5.02 0.69
CA ALA A 68 -1.57 3.84 0.78
C ALA A 68 -2.82 3.98 -0.09
N LYS A 69 -3.51 5.13 0.01
CA LYS A 69 -4.72 5.44 -0.78
C LYS A 69 -4.42 5.56 -2.27
N ALA A 70 -3.29 6.13 -2.66
CA ALA A 70 -2.89 6.22 -4.07
C ALA A 70 -2.62 4.83 -4.67
N ILE A 71 -1.97 3.94 -3.93
CA ILE A 71 -1.75 2.55 -4.35
C ILE A 71 -3.08 1.80 -4.44
N ALA A 72 -3.98 1.99 -3.46
CA ALA A 72 -5.29 1.37 -3.47
C ALA A 72 -6.12 1.77 -4.70
N LYS A 73 -6.26 3.07 -4.95
CA LYS A 73 -6.95 3.57 -6.16
C LYS A 73 -6.32 3.05 -7.45
N LEU A 74 -4.99 2.95 -7.50
CA LEU A 74 -4.30 2.36 -8.65
C LEU A 74 -4.70 0.90 -8.84
N ALA A 75 -4.64 0.08 -7.79
CA ALA A 75 -4.99 -1.34 -7.87
C ALA A 75 -6.47 -1.55 -8.23
N GLU A 76 -7.38 -0.81 -7.60
CA GLU A 76 -8.82 -0.81 -7.93
C GLU A 76 -9.07 -0.44 -9.40
N HIS A 77 -8.36 0.58 -9.92
CA HIS A 77 -8.48 0.98 -11.33
C HIS A 77 -8.10 -0.14 -12.30
N TYR A 78 -7.17 -1.02 -11.93
CA TYR A 78 -6.79 -2.19 -12.72
C TYR A 78 -7.68 -3.42 -12.44
N GLY A 79 -8.69 -3.31 -11.57
CA GLY A 79 -9.65 -4.36 -11.27
C GLY A 79 -9.31 -5.22 -10.05
N ALA A 80 -8.39 -4.79 -9.18
CA ALA A 80 -8.13 -5.50 -7.93
C ALA A 80 -9.17 -5.15 -6.85
N THR A 81 -9.47 -6.11 -5.99
CA THR A 81 -9.99 -5.84 -4.64
C THR A 81 -8.83 -5.39 -3.76
N VAL A 82 -9.07 -4.41 -2.87
CA VAL A 82 -8.00 -3.83 -2.05
C VAL A 82 -8.45 -3.69 -0.60
N ARG A 83 -7.53 -3.97 0.33
CA ARG A 83 -7.66 -3.64 1.75
C ARG A 83 -6.47 -2.83 2.22
N VAL A 84 -6.74 -1.78 2.99
CA VAL A 84 -5.71 -0.91 3.57
C VAL A 84 -5.78 -1.04 5.10
N TYR A 85 -4.64 -1.30 5.72
CA TYR A 85 -4.49 -1.44 7.16
C TYR A 85 -3.50 -0.42 7.69
N LYS A 86 -3.81 0.22 8.83
CA LYS A 86 -2.81 0.96 9.61
C LYS A 86 -2.10 -0.02 10.53
N VAL A 87 -0.77 -0.03 10.47
CA VAL A 87 0.06 -0.90 11.32
C VAL A 87 0.39 -0.17 12.60
N VAL A 88 0.14 -0.83 13.72
CA VAL A 88 0.57 -0.39 15.05
C VAL A 88 1.67 -1.33 15.50
N ASN A 89 2.84 -0.78 15.83
CA ASN A 89 3.92 -1.59 16.39
C ASN A 89 3.62 -1.84 17.87
N LEU A 90 3.39 -3.10 18.22
CA LEU A 90 3.30 -3.54 19.60
C LEU A 90 4.70 -3.94 20.04
N SER A 91 5.46 -2.99 20.58
CA SER A 91 6.68 -3.34 21.30
C SER A 91 6.26 -4.02 22.60
N TYR A 92 6.34 -5.35 22.67
CA TYR A 92 6.28 -6.09 23.93
C TYR A 92 7.59 -5.88 24.71
N ALA A 93 7.85 -4.65 25.14
CA ALA A 93 8.76 -4.44 26.23
C ALA A 93 8.04 -4.96 27.49
N ASN A 94 8.61 -6.00 28.11
CA ASN A 94 8.13 -6.68 29.33
C ASN A 94 7.13 -7.84 29.11
N ALA A 95 7.59 -8.91 28.45
CA ALA A 95 6.96 -10.23 28.58
C ALA A 95 7.12 -10.86 30.00
N HIS A 96 7.68 -10.12 30.98
CA HIS A 96 7.83 -10.59 32.36
C HIS A 96 6.61 -10.27 33.24
N ASP A 97 5.75 -9.32 32.87
CA ASP A 97 4.66 -8.87 33.75
C ASP A 97 3.39 -9.75 33.68
N TYR A 98 3.36 -10.76 32.81
CA TYR A 98 2.20 -11.65 32.61
C TYR A 98 2.30 -13.01 33.32
N LEU A 99 3.39 -13.29 34.03
CA LEU A 99 3.59 -14.58 34.72
C LEU A 99 3.32 -14.54 36.24
N ASP A 100 3.01 -13.38 36.82
CA ASP A 100 2.78 -13.22 38.27
C ASP A 100 1.28 -13.14 38.67
N GLN A 101 0.37 -13.66 37.84
CA GLN A 101 -1.07 -13.74 38.18
C GLN A 101 -1.63 -15.17 38.13
N SER A 102 -0.80 -16.18 38.46
CA SER A 102 -1.25 -17.55 38.75
C SER A 102 -1.22 -17.84 40.23
#